data_AF-A0A1H0KSE6-F1
#
_entry.id   AF-A0A1H0KSE6-F1
#
_cell.length_a   1.000
_cell.length_b   1.000
_cell.length_c   1.000
_cell.angle_alpha   90.00
_cell.angle_beta   90.00
_cell.angle_gamma   90.00
#
_symmetry.space_group_name_H-M   'P 1'
#
loop_
_entity.id
_entity.type
_entity.pdbx_description
1 polymer ?
#
loop_
_entity_poly.entity_id
_entity_poly.type
_entity_poly.pdbx_seq_one_letter_code
_entity_poly.pdbx_strand_id
1 'polypeptide(L)'
;MAEITTSATASGAKPSVRAALLAALVISAVTLGIATFELSMADWPSGFVLLVLVPLAALTFIGCGLWSMTLLLQIRPHGVKFAAPVLVYALTLATLIYAPLQEIALQRNFAWHRASRERIVARVEAGELKPNVNYNENLIALGDGEANVSAGGNDIVVDRMEKGSYVLFLTSRGLKHTFSGFLHVPAGADPKDFFEFDDKPPSRLVRYDKDWYFVAN
;
A
#
# COMPACT_ATOMS: atom_id res chain seq x y z
N MET A 1 57.17 -12.82 -47.05
CA MET A 1 55.75 -12.98 -46.71
C MET A 1 55.60 -12.58 -45.26
N ALA A 2 55.05 -11.40 -44.98
CA ALA A 2 54.74 -10.95 -43.64
C ALA A 2 53.23 -10.72 -43.57
N GLU A 3 52.57 -11.52 -42.74
CA GLU A 3 51.12 -11.52 -42.53
C GLU A 3 50.79 -10.38 -41.55
N ILE A 4 50.05 -9.38 -42.04
CA ILE A 4 49.59 -8.26 -41.21
C ILE A 4 48.31 -8.70 -40.51
N THR A 5 48.40 -8.94 -39.20
CA THR A 5 47.25 -9.22 -38.35
C THR A 5 46.48 -7.93 -38.10
N THR A 6 45.30 -7.79 -38.73
CA THR A 6 44.37 -6.68 -38.48
C THR A 6 43.67 -6.90 -37.13
N SER A 7 44.01 -6.09 -36.13
CA SER A 7 43.27 -6.04 -34.85
C SER A 7 41.85 -5.51 -35.09
N ALA A 8 40.86 -6.32 -34.72
CA ALA A 8 39.46 -5.89 -34.64
C ALA A 8 39.31 -4.86 -33.51
N THR A 9 39.11 -3.59 -33.86
CA THR A 9 38.63 -2.58 -32.92
C THR A 9 37.21 -2.94 -32.47
N ALA A 10 37.09 -3.38 -31.22
CA ALA A 10 35.82 -3.47 -30.52
C ALA A 10 35.17 -2.07 -30.51
N SER A 11 34.11 -1.89 -31.30
CA SER A 11 33.25 -0.72 -31.27
C SER A 11 32.62 -0.66 -29.88
N GLY A 12 33.19 0.15 -28.99
CA GLY A 12 32.62 0.41 -27.68
C GLY A 12 31.20 0.94 -27.84
N ALA A 13 30.22 0.17 -27.39
CA ALA A 13 28.82 0.55 -27.47
C ALA A 13 28.62 1.94 -26.84
N LYS A 14 28.22 2.93 -27.66
CA LYS A 14 27.96 4.28 -27.15
C LYS A 14 26.80 4.21 -26.16
N PRO A 15 26.98 4.65 -24.92
CA PRO A 15 25.93 4.64 -23.91
C PRO A 15 24.75 5.51 -24.38
N SER A 16 23.60 4.87 -24.55
CA SER A 16 22.37 5.51 -25.01
C SER A 16 21.60 6.11 -23.83
N VAL A 17 21.57 7.43 -23.75
CA VAL A 17 20.77 8.17 -22.75
C VAL A 17 19.29 7.78 -22.80
N ARG A 18 18.75 7.52 -23.99
CA ARG A 18 17.35 7.13 -24.17
C ARG A 18 17.06 5.77 -23.55
N ALA A 19 17.94 4.80 -23.75
CA ALA A 19 17.80 3.47 -23.17
C ALA A 19 17.91 3.53 -21.63
N ALA A 20 18.86 4.31 -21.11
CA ALA A 20 19.01 4.51 -19.67
C ALA A 20 17.80 5.22 -19.05
N LEU A 21 17.24 6.22 -19.72
CA LEU A 21 16.05 6.94 -19.25
C LEU A 21 14.81 6.05 -19.27
N LEU A 22 14.60 5.26 -20.33
CA LEU A 22 13.50 4.29 -20.39
C LEU A 22 13.62 3.25 -19.28
N ALA A 23 14.83 2.70 -19.05
CA ALA A 23 15.06 1.78 -17.95
C ALA A 23 14.75 2.43 -16.59
N ALA A 24 15.21 3.66 -16.36
CA ALA A 24 14.94 4.40 -15.13
C ALA A 24 13.44 4.62 -14.90
N LEU A 25 12.69 5.01 -15.94
CA LEU A 25 11.24 5.20 -15.86
C LEU A 25 10.51 3.89 -15.58
N VAL A 26 10.81 2.82 -16.32
CA VAL A 26 10.14 1.53 -16.16
C VAL A 26 10.42 0.94 -14.78
N ILE A 27 11.70 0.90 -14.37
CA ILE A 27 12.08 0.34 -13.07
C ILE A 27 11.45 1.16 -11.95
N SER A 28 11.52 2.49 -12.02
CA SER A 28 10.92 3.35 -10.99
C SER A 28 9.40 3.20 -10.91
N ALA A 29 8.71 3.10 -12.05
CA ALA A 29 7.27 2.86 -12.10
C ALA A 29 6.90 1.49 -11.51
N VAL A 30 7.67 0.44 -11.83
CA VAL A 30 7.49 -0.90 -11.26
C VAL A 30 7.75 -0.89 -9.75
N THR A 31 8.82 -0.25 -9.28
CA THR A 31 9.13 -0.16 -7.85
C THR A 31 8.03 0.59 -7.08
N LEU A 32 7.56 1.73 -7.61
CA LEU A 32 6.44 2.45 -7.00
C LEU A 32 5.15 1.62 -7.05
N GLY A 33 4.89 0.92 -8.15
CA GLY A 33 3.76 0.01 -8.30
C GLY A 33 3.76 -1.08 -7.23
N ILE A 34 4.89 -1.76 -7.04
CA ILE A 34 5.08 -2.79 -5.99
C ILE A 34 4.85 -2.18 -4.60
N ALA A 35 5.45 -1.03 -4.30
CA ALA A 35 5.28 -0.35 -3.02
C ALA A 35 3.81 0.00 -2.75
N THR A 36 3.08 0.49 -3.76
CA THR A 36 1.64 0.79 -3.63
C THR A 36 0.78 -0.46 -3.53
N PHE A 37 1.18 -1.56 -4.18
CA PHE A 37 0.47 -2.82 -4.15
C PHE A 37 0.57 -3.50 -2.78
N GLU A 38 1.77 -3.55 -2.20
CA GLU A 38 2.01 -4.00 -0.82
C GLU A 38 1.08 -3.29 0.17
N LEU A 39 0.94 -1.96 0.04
CA LEU A 39 0.04 -1.18 0.89
C LEU A 39 -1.45 -1.55 0.73
N SER A 40 -1.86 -2.02 -0.46
CA SER A 40 -3.23 -2.45 -0.73
C SER A 40 -3.51 -3.91 -0.34
N MET A 41 -2.46 -4.70 -0.14
CA MET A 41 -2.50 -6.15 0.11
C MET A 41 -2.00 -6.47 1.52
N ALA A 42 -2.13 -5.56 2.48
CA ALA A 42 -1.61 -5.71 3.85
C ALA A 42 -2.02 -7.03 4.55
N ASP A 43 -3.12 -7.65 4.10
CA ASP A 43 -3.64 -8.94 4.60
C ASP A 43 -3.26 -10.17 3.78
N TRP A 44 -2.47 -10.00 2.73
CA TRP A 44 -2.02 -11.09 1.89
C TRP A 44 -0.55 -11.40 2.21
N PRO A 45 -0.29 -12.33 3.14
CA PRO A 45 1.06 -12.75 3.47
C PRO A 45 1.56 -13.72 2.39
N SER A 46 1.67 -13.27 1.14
CA SER A 46 2.53 -14.02 0.23
C SER A 46 3.95 -13.74 0.64
N GLY A 47 4.52 -14.63 1.46
CA GLY A 47 5.96 -14.63 1.74
C GLY A 47 6.78 -14.55 0.45
N PHE A 48 6.23 -14.99 -0.68
CA PHE A 48 6.80 -14.75 -2.00
C PHE A 48 7.00 -13.27 -2.36
N VAL A 49 6.01 -12.40 -2.16
CA VAL A 49 6.15 -10.98 -2.54
C VAL A 49 7.18 -10.30 -1.63
N LEU A 50 7.10 -10.51 -0.31
CA LEU A 50 8.01 -9.89 0.65
C LEU A 50 9.45 -10.47 0.61
N LEU A 51 9.60 -11.79 0.40
CA LEU A 51 10.92 -12.44 0.42
C LEU A 51 11.58 -12.57 -0.95
N VAL A 52 10.81 -12.46 -2.05
CA VAL A 52 11.35 -12.60 -3.41
C VAL A 52 11.16 -11.32 -4.20
N LEU A 53 9.93 -10.84 -4.36
CA LEU A 53 9.65 -9.73 -5.26
C LEU A 53 10.24 -8.40 -4.77
N VAL A 54 10.02 -8.05 -3.51
CA VAL A 54 10.52 -6.82 -2.88
C VAL A 54 12.05 -6.75 -2.92
N PRO A 55 12.82 -7.75 -2.44
CA PRO A 55 14.28 -7.69 -2.50
C PRO A 55 14.80 -7.70 -3.94
N LEU A 56 14.16 -8.44 -4.87
CA LEU A 56 14.55 -8.42 -6.27
C LEU A 56 14.34 -7.05 -6.91
N ALA A 57 13.21 -6.40 -6.62
CA ALA A 57 12.93 -5.05 -7.08
C ALA A 57 13.91 -4.04 -6.47
N ALA A 58 14.23 -4.17 -5.18
CA ALA A 58 15.22 -3.33 -4.50
C ALA A 58 16.63 -3.49 -5.10
N LEU A 59 17.09 -4.73 -5.32
CA LEU A 59 18.39 -5.01 -5.94
C LEU A 59 18.46 -4.47 -7.37
N THR A 60 17.39 -4.62 -8.14
CA THR A 60 17.30 -4.09 -9.51
C THR A 60 17.32 -2.56 -9.50
N PHE A 61 16.58 -1.93 -8.59
CA PHE A 61 16.54 -0.48 -8.43
C PHE A 61 17.92 0.07 -8.03
N ILE A 62 18.58 -0.55 -7.05
CA ILE A 62 19.92 -0.15 -6.59
C ILE A 62 20.94 -0.38 -7.70
N GLY A 63 20.95 -1.56 -8.33
CA GLY A 63 21.90 -1.90 -9.40
C GLY A 63 21.80 -0.96 -10.59
N CYS A 64 20.58 -0.69 -11.07
CA CYS A 64 20.37 0.24 -12.17
C CYS A 64 20.58 1.71 -11.76
N GLY A 65 20.32 2.07 -10.50
CA GLY A 65 20.66 3.37 -9.93
C GLY A 65 22.18 3.61 -9.92
N LEU A 66 22.96 2.64 -9.43
CA LEU A 66 24.43 2.69 -9.43
C LEU A 66 24.99 2.73 -10.86
N TRP A 67 24.45 1.92 -11.77
CA TRP A 67 24.79 2.01 -13.19
C TRP A 67 24.50 3.42 -13.74
N SER A 68 23.33 3.99 -13.42
CA SER A 68 22.96 5.34 -13.82
C SER A 68 23.92 6.40 -13.27
N MET A 69 24.49 6.22 -12.08
CA MET A 69 25.50 7.15 -11.54
C MET A 69 26.77 7.19 -12.41
N THR A 70 27.14 6.09 -13.08
CA THR A 70 28.28 6.09 -14.01
C THR A 70 28.06 7.05 -15.20
N LEU A 71 26.80 7.32 -15.57
CA LEU A 71 26.44 8.29 -16.61
C LEU A 71 26.71 9.74 -16.17
N LEU A 72 26.79 10.03 -14.86
CA LEU A 72 27.18 11.36 -14.38
C LEU A 72 28.60 11.74 -14.82
N LEU A 73 29.50 10.74 -14.91
CA LEU A 73 30.86 10.95 -15.42
C LEU A 73 30.85 11.43 -16.89
N GLN A 74 29.77 11.14 -17.62
CA GLN A 74 29.60 11.54 -19.01
C GLN A 74 28.95 12.92 -19.19
N ILE A 75 28.54 13.58 -18.10
CA ILE A 75 28.01 14.95 -18.15
C ILE A 75 29.07 15.92 -18.68
N ARG A 76 30.33 15.76 -18.23
CA ARG A 76 31.45 16.60 -18.68
C ARG A 76 31.67 16.52 -20.20
N PRO A 77 31.79 15.33 -20.81
CA PRO A 77 32.00 15.23 -22.25
C PRO A 77 30.73 15.36 -23.12
N HIS A 78 29.53 15.03 -22.61
CA HIS A 78 28.34 14.87 -23.47
C HIS A 78 27.08 15.64 -23.00
N GLY A 79 27.19 16.44 -21.94
CA GLY A 79 26.16 17.39 -21.48
C GLY A 79 25.20 16.86 -20.41
N VAL A 80 24.40 17.78 -19.85
CA VAL A 80 23.53 17.56 -18.66
C VAL A 80 22.43 16.52 -18.87
N LYS A 81 22.09 16.18 -20.12
CA LYS A 81 21.08 15.14 -20.45
C LYS A 81 21.37 13.77 -19.84
N PHE A 82 22.63 13.47 -19.52
CA PHE A 82 23.03 12.23 -18.84
C PHE A 82 22.69 12.20 -17.34
N ALA A 83 22.32 13.35 -16.75
CA ALA A 83 21.81 13.44 -15.38
C ALA A 83 20.35 12.98 -15.25
N ALA A 84 19.57 12.99 -16.33
CA ALA A 84 18.14 12.74 -16.28
C ALA A 84 17.77 11.37 -15.67
N PRO A 85 18.43 10.25 -16.02
CA PRO A 85 18.11 8.95 -15.39
C PRO A 85 18.42 8.93 -13.89
N VAL A 86 19.50 9.59 -13.45
CA VAL A 86 19.83 9.71 -12.02
C VAL A 86 18.78 10.54 -11.28
N LEU A 87 18.31 11.63 -11.90
CA LEU A 87 17.27 12.47 -11.32
C LEU A 87 15.95 11.70 -11.15
N VAL A 88 15.59 10.81 -12.10
CA VAL A 88 14.43 9.93 -11.96
C VAL A 88 14.58 9.02 -10.74
N TYR A 89 15.71 8.31 -10.59
CA TYR A 89 15.95 7.46 -9.43
C TYR A 89 15.95 8.23 -8.11
N ALA A 90 16.55 9.42 -8.08
CA ALA A 90 16.56 10.29 -6.90
C ALA A 90 15.15 10.74 -6.50
N LEU A 91 14.32 11.14 -7.47
CA LEU A 91 12.93 11.51 -7.23
C LEU A 91 12.09 10.33 -6.76
N THR A 92 12.29 9.15 -7.33
CA THR A 92 11.59 7.93 -6.89
C THR A 92 11.97 7.56 -5.46
N LEU A 93 13.26 7.62 -5.13
CA LEU A 93 13.72 7.38 -3.75
C LEU A 93 13.14 8.43 -2.79
N ALA A 94 13.15 9.71 -3.16
CA ALA A 94 12.54 10.76 -2.36
C ALA A 94 11.03 10.53 -2.17
N THR A 95 10.33 10.06 -3.20
CA THR A 95 8.91 9.69 -3.11
C THR A 95 8.71 8.53 -2.13
N LEU A 96 9.51 7.47 -2.21
CA LEU A 96 9.41 6.32 -1.31
C LEU A 96 9.68 6.69 0.17
N ILE A 97 10.56 7.66 0.42
CA ILE A 97 10.95 8.06 1.78
C ILE A 97 9.98 9.09 2.37
N TYR A 98 9.57 10.08 1.57
CA TYR A 98 8.88 11.27 2.08
C TYR A 98 7.40 11.33 1.70
N ALA A 99 6.95 10.63 0.66
CA ALA A 99 5.53 10.64 0.32
C ALA A 99 4.76 9.75 1.29
N PRO A 100 3.65 10.23 1.89
CA PRO A 100 2.81 9.44 2.79
C PRO A 100 1.92 8.48 1.98
N LEU A 101 2.55 7.56 1.21
CA LEU A 101 1.86 6.66 0.29
C LEU A 101 0.79 5.82 0.98
N GLN A 102 1.05 5.42 2.24
CA GLN A 102 0.09 4.68 3.06
C GLN A 102 -1.18 5.51 3.36
N GLU A 103 -1.03 6.77 3.75
CA GLU A 103 -2.19 7.64 4.01
C GLU A 103 -3.00 7.90 2.74
N ILE A 104 -2.31 8.12 1.62
CA ILE A 104 -2.96 8.31 0.32
C ILE A 104 -3.76 7.06 -0.07
N ALA A 105 -3.18 5.87 0.14
CA ALA A 105 -3.85 4.60 -0.12
C ALA A 105 -5.08 4.40 0.78
N LEU A 106 -4.96 4.67 2.09
CA LEU A 106 -6.07 4.60 3.04
C LEU A 106 -7.18 5.59 2.69
N GLN A 107 -6.85 6.83 2.35
CA GLN A 107 -7.82 7.84 1.97
C GLN A 107 -8.56 7.47 0.68
N ARG A 108 -7.84 6.93 -0.32
CA ARG A 108 -8.46 6.42 -1.54
C ARG A 108 -9.36 5.22 -1.25
N ASN A 109 -8.90 4.28 -0.42
CA ASN A 109 -9.69 3.12 -0.01
C ASN A 109 -10.99 3.55 0.69
N PHE A 110 -10.90 4.50 1.62
CA PHE A 110 -12.05 5.06 2.32
C PHE A 110 -13.04 5.69 1.34
N ALA A 111 -12.57 6.59 0.48
CA ALA A 111 -13.42 7.27 -0.49
C ALA A 111 -14.13 6.30 -1.44
N TRP A 112 -13.42 5.27 -1.91
CA TRP A 112 -13.95 4.28 -2.84
C TRP A 112 -15.06 3.41 -2.21
N HIS A 113 -14.90 3.00 -0.95
CA HIS A 113 -15.83 2.08 -0.29
C HIS A 113 -16.88 2.77 0.56
N ARG A 114 -16.80 4.09 0.74
CA ARG A 114 -17.65 4.87 1.66
C ARG A 114 -19.14 4.57 1.50
N ALA A 115 -19.68 4.72 0.30
CA ALA A 115 -21.12 4.54 0.06
C ALA A 115 -21.59 3.12 0.39
N SER A 116 -20.77 2.10 0.07
CA SER A 116 -21.07 0.71 0.40
C SER A 116 -21.01 0.45 1.90
N ARG A 117 -20.03 1.03 2.59
CA ARG A 117 -19.89 0.93 4.05
C ARG A 117 -21.05 1.60 4.77
N GLU A 118 -21.46 2.80 4.35
CA GLU A 118 -22.63 3.50 4.88
C GLU A 118 -23.92 2.67 4.70
N ARG A 119 -24.11 2.03 3.54
CA ARG A 119 -25.23 1.10 3.31
C ARG A 119 -25.21 -0.08 4.28
N ILE A 120 -24.03 -0.66 4.54
CA ILE A 120 -23.89 -1.79 5.45
C ILE A 120 -24.17 -1.36 6.90
N VAL A 121 -23.65 -0.21 7.33
CA VAL A 121 -23.95 0.37 8.65
C VAL A 121 -25.46 0.51 8.85
N ALA A 122 -26.17 1.11 7.90
CA ALA A 122 -27.62 1.29 7.98
C ALA A 122 -28.38 -0.06 8.15
N ARG A 123 -27.90 -1.13 7.51
CA ARG A 123 -28.50 -2.47 7.62
C ARG A 123 -28.15 -3.18 8.93
N VAL A 124 -26.97 -2.93 9.48
CA VAL A 124 -26.61 -3.37 10.83
C VAL A 124 -27.51 -2.69 11.86
N GLU A 125 -27.70 -1.37 11.74
CA GLU A 125 -28.56 -0.57 12.62
C GLU A 125 -30.04 -0.97 12.50
N ALA A 126 -30.51 -1.30 11.29
CA ALA A 126 -31.86 -1.83 11.07
C ALA A 126 -32.04 -3.28 11.59
N GLY A 127 -30.96 -3.94 12.03
CA GLY A 127 -30.99 -5.31 12.53
C GLY A 127 -31.14 -6.39 11.45
N GLU A 128 -30.99 -6.02 10.17
CA GLU A 128 -31.02 -6.95 9.03
C GLU A 128 -29.78 -7.85 9.02
N LEU A 129 -28.62 -7.27 9.37
CA LEU A 129 -27.36 -7.98 9.48
C LEU A 129 -27.12 -8.40 10.92
N LYS A 130 -27.00 -9.72 11.13
CA LYS A 130 -26.77 -10.32 12.45
C LYS A 130 -25.49 -11.16 12.45
N PRO A 131 -24.83 -11.26 13.61
CA PRO A 131 -23.72 -12.19 13.80
C PRO A 131 -24.09 -13.57 13.28
N ASN A 132 -23.24 -14.08 12.38
CA ASN A 132 -23.50 -15.32 11.63
C ASN A 132 -22.31 -16.28 11.68
N VAL A 133 -21.33 -16.02 12.56
CA VAL A 133 -20.22 -16.93 12.82
C VAL A 133 -20.32 -17.51 14.24
N ASN A 134 -19.97 -18.78 14.38
CA ASN A 134 -20.16 -19.52 15.64
C ASN A 134 -19.08 -19.23 16.70
N TYR A 135 -17.98 -18.60 16.32
CA TYR A 135 -16.81 -18.41 17.19
C TYR A 135 -16.64 -16.96 17.69
N ASN A 136 -17.44 -16.02 17.20
CA ASN A 136 -17.39 -14.62 17.60
C ASN A 136 -18.77 -13.96 17.45
N GLU A 137 -19.36 -13.57 18.57
CA GLU A 137 -20.70 -12.98 18.63
C GLU A 137 -20.79 -11.54 18.10
N ASN A 138 -19.65 -10.88 17.90
CA ASN A 138 -19.55 -9.54 17.35
C ASN A 138 -19.20 -9.54 15.85
N LEU A 139 -18.95 -10.70 15.24
CA LEU A 139 -18.49 -10.77 13.86
C LEU A 139 -19.64 -11.13 12.89
N ILE A 140 -19.72 -10.38 11.80
CA ILE A 140 -20.67 -10.61 10.70
C ILE A 140 -19.87 -10.83 9.42
N ALA A 141 -19.97 -12.02 8.85
CA ALA A 141 -19.47 -12.33 7.51
C ALA A 141 -20.50 -11.83 6.49
N LEU A 142 -20.13 -10.82 5.68
CA LEU A 142 -21.04 -10.22 4.68
C LEU A 142 -21.29 -11.15 3.47
N GLY A 143 -20.40 -12.11 3.23
CA GLY A 143 -20.47 -13.05 2.12
C GLY A 143 -20.21 -12.44 0.74
N ASP A 144 -20.24 -13.28 -0.29
CA ASP A 144 -19.87 -12.92 -1.67
C ASP A 144 -20.91 -12.04 -2.39
N GLY A 145 -22.12 -11.94 -1.83
CA GLY A 145 -23.21 -11.13 -2.40
C GLY A 145 -23.09 -9.63 -2.08
N GLU A 146 -22.22 -9.25 -1.15
CA GLU A 146 -21.99 -7.86 -0.76
C GLU A 146 -20.75 -7.27 -1.44
N ALA A 147 -20.68 -5.94 -1.46
CA ALA A 147 -19.46 -5.25 -1.89
C ALA A 147 -18.29 -5.65 -0.97
N ASN A 148 -17.13 -5.92 -1.56
CA ASN A 148 -15.91 -6.20 -0.80
C ASN A 148 -15.39 -4.89 -0.19
N VAL A 149 -15.74 -4.63 1.07
CA VAL A 149 -15.48 -3.37 1.78
C VAL A 149 -14.57 -3.55 3.00
N SER A 150 -14.29 -4.80 3.37
CA SER A 150 -13.52 -5.20 4.53
C SER A 150 -12.56 -6.34 4.16
N ALA A 151 -11.37 -6.31 4.73
CA ALA A 151 -10.32 -7.26 4.46
C ALA A 151 -10.53 -8.59 5.23
N GLY A 152 -9.81 -9.64 4.83
CA GLY A 152 -9.86 -10.94 5.51
C GLY A 152 -11.17 -11.73 5.35
N GLY A 153 -11.81 -11.66 4.17
CA GLY A 153 -13.05 -12.41 3.87
C GLY A 153 -14.33 -11.58 3.86
N ASN A 154 -14.22 -10.25 3.87
CA ASN A 154 -15.34 -9.31 3.93
C ASN A 154 -16.15 -9.41 5.23
N ASP A 155 -15.47 -9.72 6.33
CA ASP A 155 -16.02 -9.73 7.68
C ASP A 155 -16.05 -8.32 8.27
N ILE A 156 -17.10 -7.99 9.01
CA ILE A 156 -17.18 -6.77 9.83
C ILE A 156 -17.30 -7.14 11.30
N VAL A 157 -16.80 -6.27 12.18
CA VAL A 157 -16.98 -6.40 13.63
C VAL A 157 -17.97 -5.36 14.09
N VAL A 158 -18.99 -5.79 14.83
CA VAL A 158 -20.10 -4.97 15.29
C VAL A 158 -20.18 -5.05 16.80
N ASP A 159 -20.23 -3.88 17.43
CA ASP A 159 -20.47 -3.74 18.85
C ASP A 159 -21.80 -3.01 19.05
N ARG A 160 -22.77 -3.68 19.65
CA ARG A 160 -24.12 -3.14 19.85
C ARG A 160 -24.24 -2.61 21.26
N MET A 161 -24.33 -1.29 21.37
CA MET A 161 -24.56 -0.60 22.64
C MET A 161 -25.92 0.09 22.67
N GLU A 162 -26.35 0.53 23.85
CA GLU A 162 -27.59 1.29 24.02
C GLU A 162 -27.62 2.59 23.19
N LYS A 163 -26.44 3.20 22.97
CA LYS A 163 -26.29 4.45 22.20
C LYS A 163 -26.21 4.26 20.68
N GLY A 164 -26.18 3.01 20.20
CA GLY A 164 -26.06 2.68 18.78
C GLY A 164 -25.04 1.57 18.52
N SER A 165 -24.85 1.22 17.25
CA SER A 165 -23.93 0.15 16.84
C SER A 165 -22.63 0.72 16.29
N TYR A 166 -21.49 0.33 16.86
CA TYR A 166 -20.20 0.54 16.24
C TYR A 166 -19.98 -0.52 15.17
N VAL A 167 -19.43 -0.12 14.02
CA VAL A 167 -19.17 -1.04 12.92
C VAL A 167 -17.76 -0.83 12.39
N LEU A 168 -16.91 -1.85 12.57
CA LEU A 168 -15.53 -1.86 12.11
C LEU A 168 -15.41 -2.64 10.79
N PHE A 169 -14.88 -1.95 9.78
CA PHE A 169 -14.46 -2.51 8.50
C PHE A 169 -12.94 -2.65 8.51
N LEU A 170 -12.45 -3.89 8.48
CA LEU A 170 -11.03 -4.19 8.53
C LEU A 170 -10.34 -3.74 7.24
N THR A 171 -9.19 -3.08 7.38
CA THR A 171 -8.22 -2.87 6.30
C THR A 171 -7.05 -3.80 6.43
N SER A 172 -6.74 -4.22 7.67
CA SER A 172 -5.83 -5.32 7.91
C SER A 172 -6.19 -6.15 9.14
N ARG A 173 -6.06 -7.48 9.03
CA ARG A 173 -6.07 -8.46 10.12
C ARG A 173 -4.64 -9.00 10.31
N GLY A 174 -3.95 -8.44 11.29
CA GLY A 174 -2.60 -8.84 11.66
C GLY A 174 -2.53 -10.18 12.40
N LEU A 175 -1.30 -10.68 12.57
CA LEU A 175 -0.99 -11.79 13.45
C LEU A 175 -1.01 -11.32 14.91
N LYS A 176 -1.48 -12.16 15.85
CA LYS A 176 -1.54 -11.88 17.31
C LYS A 176 -2.51 -10.74 17.71
N HIS A 177 -3.77 -10.84 17.28
CA HIS A 177 -4.85 -9.90 17.67
C HIS A 177 -4.64 -8.44 17.24
N THR A 178 -3.69 -8.16 16.35
CA THR A 178 -3.51 -6.82 15.79
C THR A 178 -4.47 -6.61 14.63
N PHE A 179 -5.10 -5.45 14.54
CA PHE A 179 -5.96 -5.08 13.43
C PHE A 179 -5.82 -3.59 13.10
N SER A 180 -6.24 -3.25 11.89
CA SER A 180 -6.53 -1.88 11.51
C SER A 180 -7.78 -1.83 10.64
N GLY A 181 -8.49 -0.70 10.67
CA GLY A 181 -9.70 -0.56 9.90
C GLY A 181 -10.39 0.78 10.05
N PHE A 182 -11.51 0.91 9.35
CA PHE A 182 -12.41 2.06 9.46
C PHE A 182 -13.57 1.72 10.39
N LEU A 183 -13.64 2.44 11.50
CA LEU A 183 -14.69 2.38 12.50
C LEU A 183 -15.75 3.43 12.20
N HIS A 184 -16.99 3.00 12.02
CA HIS A 184 -18.16 3.85 12.12
C HIS A 184 -18.59 3.93 13.59
N VAL A 185 -18.76 5.15 14.09
CA VAL A 185 -19.12 5.45 15.47
C VAL A 185 -20.55 5.99 15.51
N PRO A 186 -21.42 5.51 16.41
CA PRO A 186 -22.75 6.07 16.59
C PRO A 186 -22.70 7.58 16.87
N ALA A 187 -23.71 8.31 16.38
CA ALA A 187 -23.75 9.76 16.52
C ALA A 187 -23.65 10.20 17.99
N GLY A 188 -22.60 10.96 18.32
CA GLY A 188 -22.37 11.47 19.68
C GLY A 188 -21.67 10.51 20.64
N ALA A 189 -21.22 9.34 20.17
CA ALA A 189 -20.42 8.40 20.95
C ALA A 189 -18.91 8.62 20.76
N ASP A 190 -18.08 8.08 21.66
CA ASP A 190 -16.62 8.16 21.57
C ASP A 190 -16.07 6.90 20.88
N PRO A 191 -15.21 7.00 19.84
CA PRO A 191 -14.55 5.83 19.25
C PRO A 191 -13.78 4.95 20.25
N LYS A 192 -13.38 5.50 21.40
CA LYS A 192 -12.69 4.74 22.46
C LYS A 192 -13.60 3.82 23.26
N ASP A 193 -14.91 4.03 23.19
CA ASP A 193 -15.90 3.17 23.87
C ASP A 193 -16.10 1.85 23.11
N PHE A 194 -15.46 1.62 21.97
CA PHE A 194 -15.55 0.36 21.22
C PHE A 194 -14.83 -0.77 21.99
N PHE A 195 -15.49 -1.92 22.18
CA PHE A 195 -15.03 -3.00 23.07
C PHE A 195 -13.58 -3.48 22.85
N GLU A 196 -13.06 -3.44 21.62
CA GLU A 196 -11.66 -3.82 21.33
C GLU A 196 -10.62 -2.89 21.99
N PHE A 197 -11.06 -1.76 22.55
CA PHE A 197 -10.22 -0.78 23.23
C PHE A 197 -10.40 -0.73 24.76
N ASP A 198 -11.23 -1.62 25.33
CA ASP A 198 -11.51 -1.65 26.78
C ASP A 198 -10.24 -1.90 27.61
N ASP A 199 -9.39 -2.84 27.16
CA ASP A 199 -8.16 -3.21 27.86
C ASP A 199 -6.97 -2.30 27.50
N LYS A 200 -6.98 -1.74 26.28
CA LYS A 200 -5.85 -0.97 25.74
C LYS A 200 -6.35 0.08 24.75
N PRO A 201 -5.90 1.35 24.86
CA PRO A 201 -6.26 2.37 23.87
C PRO A 201 -5.70 2.02 22.49
N PRO A 202 -6.37 2.48 21.41
CA PRO A 202 -5.90 2.26 20.05
C PRO A 202 -4.50 2.85 19.85
N SER A 203 -3.62 2.09 19.18
CA SER A 203 -2.29 2.55 18.76
C SER A 203 -2.38 3.69 17.76
N ARG A 204 -3.49 3.73 17.00
CA ARG A 204 -3.81 4.81 16.07
C ARG A 204 -5.30 5.10 16.07
N LEU A 205 -5.65 6.39 16.19
CA LEU A 205 -7.02 6.87 16.12
C LEU A 205 -7.04 8.19 15.33
N VAL A 206 -7.49 8.13 14.08
CA VAL A 206 -7.50 9.29 13.17
C VAL A 206 -8.90 9.50 12.63
N ARG A 207 -9.44 10.70 12.75
CA ARG A 207 -10.76 11.04 12.21
C ARG A 207 -10.68 11.25 10.69
N TYR A 208 -11.57 10.59 9.96
CA TYR A 208 -11.69 10.69 8.49
C TYR A 208 -12.94 11.48 8.07
N ASP A 209 -14.04 11.38 8.82
CA ASP A 209 -15.27 12.15 8.60
C ASP A 209 -16.04 12.35 9.92
N LYS A 210 -17.28 12.84 9.86
CA LYS A 210 -18.13 13.16 11.00
C LYS A 210 -18.17 12.01 12.02
N ASP A 211 -18.50 10.81 11.53
CA ASP A 211 -18.76 9.60 12.30
C ASP A 211 -17.80 8.45 11.92
N TRP A 212 -16.73 8.76 11.17
CA TRP A 212 -15.79 7.79 10.63
C TRP A 212 -14.37 8.03 11.15
N TYR A 213 -13.77 6.96 11.67
CA TYR A 213 -12.42 6.96 12.23
C TYR A 213 -11.61 5.81 11.64
N PHE A 214 -10.33 6.06 11.36
CA PHE A 214 -9.36 5.00 11.14
C PHE A 214 -8.76 4.60 12.48
N VAL A 215 -8.81 3.32 12.80
CA VAL A 215 -8.35 2.75 14.06
C VAL A 215 -7.34 1.63 13.82
N ALA A 216 -6.37 1.50 14.73
CA ALA A 216 -5.48 0.35 14.83
C ALA A 216 -5.15 0.09 16.30
N ASN A 217 -4.86 -1.17 16.66
CA ASN A 217 -4.50 -1.57 18.04
C ASN A 217 -3.01 -1.96 18.19
#